data_AF-A0A6S4QF12-F1
#
_entry.id   AF-A0A6S4QF12-F1
#
_cell.length_a   1.000
_cell.length_b   1.000
_cell.length_c   1.000
_cell.angle_alpha   90.00
_cell.angle_beta   90.00
_cell.angle_gamma   90.00
#
_symmetry.space_group_name_H-M   'P 1'
#
loop_
_entity.id
_entity.type
_entity.pdbx_description
1 polymer ?
#
loop_
_entity_poly.entity_id
_entity_poly.type
_entity_poly.pdbx_seq_one_letter_code
_entity_poly.pdbx_strand_id
1 'polypeptide(L)'
;MNSNVGGLVGENYNGTITNAYAIGSVSGVDSNVGLFIGFNASGTPLVATGSGVTASYFSTGATLIVGGTAQTDKKGVGSDTATITTVNLTARTIANLQSGTTYVGWDANNIWVFASGQYPRLKAVVCANRQFVSPVPTDCMDL
;
A
#
# COMPACT_ATOMS: atom_id res chain seq x y z
N MET A 1 -6.17 20.22 13.55
CA MET A 1 -5.12 19.23 13.28
C MET A 1 -5.62 18.41 12.11
N ASN A 2 -4.81 18.17 11.09
CA ASN A 2 -5.18 17.29 9.98
C ASN A 2 -4.19 16.13 10.00
N SER A 3 -4.59 15.01 10.56
CA SER A 3 -3.83 13.76 10.51
C SER A 3 -4.27 12.97 9.27
N ASN A 4 -3.48 13.06 8.20
CA ASN A 4 -3.63 12.19 7.04
C ASN A 4 -3.04 10.81 7.39
N VAL A 5 -3.90 9.83 7.68
CA VAL A 5 -3.47 8.52 8.17
C VAL A 5 -3.83 7.45 7.15
N GLY A 6 -2.83 6.80 6.58
CA GLY A 6 -3.01 5.66 5.68
C GLY A 6 -2.29 4.42 6.19
N GLY A 7 -2.84 3.25 5.87
CA GLY A 7 -2.19 1.97 6.21
C GLY A 7 -0.87 1.74 5.46
N LEU A 8 -0.69 2.37 4.30
CA LEU A 8 0.58 2.41 3.56
C LEU A 8 1.13 3.84 3.45
N VAL A 9 0.28 4.81 3.08
CA VAL A 9 0.72 6.18 2.79
C VAL A 9 -0.18 7.20 3.50
N GLY A 10 0.38 8.08 4.33
CA GLY A 10 -0.38 9.18 4.94
C GLY A 10 -0.95 10.12 3.88
N GLU A 11 -0.08 10.68 3.04
CA GLU A 11 -0.42 11.65 2.01
C GLU A 11 0.29 11.33 0.69
N ASN A 12 -0.46 11.32 -0.40
CA ASN A 12 0.03 11.12 -1.75
C ASN A 12 -0.38 12.31 -2.62
N TYR A 13 0.57 13.22 -2.89
CA TYR A 13 0.37 14.42 -3.72
C TYR A 13 1.20 14.34 -4.99
N ASN A 14 0.56 14.31 -6.16
CA ASN A 14 1.21 14.09 -7.47
C ASN A 14 2.09 12.83 -7.56
N GLY A 15 1.87 11.86 -6.66
CA GLY A 15 2.68 10.64 -6.54
C GLY A 15 1.98 9.43 -7.13
N THR A 16 2.76 8.53 -7.74
CA THR A 16 2.25 7.26 -8.26
C THR A 16 2.48 6.15 -7.25
N ILE A 17 1.44 5.35 -6.98
CA ILE A 17 1.54 4.14 -6.16
C ILE A 17 1.12 2.96 -7.02
N THR A 18 2.07 2.07 -7.32
CA THR A 18 1.81 0.88 -8.15
C THR A 18 2.32 -0.37 -7.46
N ASN A 19 1.65 -1.49 -7.68
CA ASN A 19 2.09 -2.80 -7.19
C ASN A 19 2.38 -2.80 -5.68
N ALA A 20 1.44 -2.27 -4.92
CA ALA A 20 1.53 -2.21 -3.47
C ALA A 20 0.28 -2.80 -2.80
N TYR A 21 0.43 -3.28 -1.57
CA TYR A 21 -0.69 -3.83 -0.81
C TYR A 21 -0.59 -3.47 0.67
N ALA A 22 -1.74 -3.28 1.33
CA ALA A 22 -1.80 -3.02 2.77
C ALA A 22 -2.76 -4.01 3.46
N ILE A 23 -2.34 -4.52 4.61
CA ILE A 23 -3.12 -5.48 5.41
C ILE A 23 -3.40 -5.01 6.83
N GLY A 24 -2.74 -3.94 7.27
CA GLY A 24 -2.82 -3.43 8.63
C GLY A 24 -4.15 -2.74 8.92
N SER A 25 -4.65 -2.92 10.13
CA SER A 25 -5.72 -2.08 10.68
C SER A 25 -5.21 -0.67 10.93
N VAL A 26 -6.07 0.33 10.71
CA VAL A 26 -5.74 1.75 10.85
C VAL A 26 -6.71 2.40 11.83
N SER A 27 -6.19 3.22 12.73
CA SER A 27 -6.98 4.11 13.58
C SER A 27 -6.50 5.56 13.42
N GLY A 28 -7.45 6.49 13.40
CA GLY A 28 -7.19 7.92 13.34
C GLY A 28 -8.34 8.70 13.95
N VAL A 29 -8.14 10.00 14.18
CA VAL A 29 -9.13 10.87 14.80
C VAL A 29 -9.82 11.82 13.82
N ASP A 30 -9.19 12.10 12.68
CA ASP A 30 -9.70 13.05 11.67
C ASP A 30 -10.40 12.34 10.49
N SER A 31 -10.87 13.13 9.53
CA SER A 31 -11.62 12.64 8.35
C SER A 31 -10.76 11.96 7.28
N ASN A 32 -9.45 12.18 7.25
CA ASN A 32 -8.56 11.66 6.20
C ASN A 32 -7.84 10.37 6.63
N VAL A 33 -8.63 9.35 6.97
CA VAL A 33 -8.12 8.06 7.44
C VAL A 33 -8.54 6.94 6.49
N GLY A 34 -7.57 6.27 5.88
CA GLY A 34 -7.82 5.16 4.95
C GLY A 34 -6.97 3.93 5.24
N LEU A 35 -7.46 2.75 4.87
CA LEU A 35 -6.74 1.49 5.04
C LEU A 35 -5.50 1.37 4.15
N PHE A 36 -5.38 2.21 3.12
CA PHE A 36 -4.25 2.25 2.21
C PHE A 36 -3.63 3.66 2.18
N ILE A 37 -4.41 4.68 1.81
CA ILE A 37 -3.97 6.09 1.75
C ILE A 37 -4.85 6.96 2.65
N GLY A 38 -4.26 7.90 3.39
CA GLY A 38 -5.02 8.89 4.16
C GLY A 38 -5.61 9.97 3.26
N PHE A 39 -4.75 10.71 2.57
CA PHE A 39 -5.12 11.77 1.64
C PHE A 39 -4.46 11.56 0.27
N ASN A 40 -5.24 11.62 -0.79
CA ASN A 40 -4.78 11.48 -2.17
C ASN A 40 -5.17 12.72 -2.98
N ALA A 41 -4.21 13.34 -3.65
CA ALA A 41 -4.42 14.56 -4.42
C ALA A 41 -3.53 14.63 -5.67
N SER A 42 -4.02 15.33 -6.69
CA SER A 42 -3.23 15.79 -7.82
C SER A 42 -3.38 17.31 -7.96
N GLY A 43 -2.30 17.98 -8.34
CA GLY A 43 -2.28 19.40 -8.69
C GLY A 43 -3.09 19.67 -9.95
N THR A 44 -3.50 20.93 -10.13
CA THR A 44 -4.14 21.42 -11.35
C THR A 44 -3.12 22.20 -12.20
N PRO A 45 -3.15 22.10 -13.55
CA PRO A 45 -3.99 21.23 -14.36
C PRO A 45 -3.60 19.76 -14.23
N LEU A 46 -4.60 18.87 -14.29
CA LEU A 46 -4.41 17.42 -14.27
C LEU A 46 -3.55 17.01 -15.48
N VAL A 47 -2.26 16.82 -15.26
CA VAL A 47 -1.47 15.96 -16.14
C VAL A 47 -1.89 14.55 -15.74
N ALA A 48 -2.72 13.90 -16.54
CA ALA A 48 -3.40 12.62 -16.27
C ALA A 48 -2.46 11.41 -16.02
N THR A 49 -1.19 11.66 -15.69
CA THR A 49 -0.12 10.68 -15.51
C THR A 49 0.51 10.72 -14.11
N GLY A 50 0.14 11.65 -13.22
CA GLY A 50 0.88 11.92 -11.96
C GLY A 50 0.43 11.16 -10.70
N SER A 51 -0.87 11.18 -10.36
CA SER A 51 -1.41 10.50 -9.17
C SER A 51 -2.24 9.27 -9.53
N GLY A 52 -1.57 8.24 -10.06
CA GLY A 52 -2.18 6.95 -10.34
C GLY A 52 -1.95 5.97 -9.19
N VAL A 53 -3.01 5.53 -8.52
CA VAL A 53 -2.94 4.32 -7.69
C VAL A 53 -3.36 3.17 -8.60
N THR A 54 -2.46 2.23 -8.91
CA THR A 54 -2.76 1.12 -9.83
C THR A 54 -2.21 -0.20 -9.32
N ALA A 55 -2.84 -1.30 -9.75
CA ALA A 55 -2.44 -2.67 -9.39
C ALA A 55 -2.14 -2.83 -7.88
N SER A 56 -2.94 -2.15 -7.06
CA SER A 56 -2.71 -2.01 -5.62
C SER A 56 -3.93 -2.45 -4.85
N TYR A 57 -3.72 -2.94 -3.63
CA TYR A 57 -4.74 -3.66 -2.88
C TYR A 57 -4.77 -3.30 -1.39
N PHE A 58 -5.94 -3.41 -0.78
CA PHE A 58 -6.05 -3.35 0.69
C PHE A 58 -6.96 -4.45 1.23
N SER A 59 -6.68 -4.90 2.45
CA SER A 59 -7.40 -5.99 3.09
C SER A 59 -8.76 -5.56 3.60
N THR A 60 -9.82 -6.25 3.18
CA THR A 60 -11.15 -6.14 3.80
C THR A 60 -11.19 -6.79 5.18
N GLY A 61 -10.17 -7.56 5.56
CA GLY A 61 -9.99 -8.10 6.91
C GLY A 61 -9.44 -7.07 7.91
N ALA A 62 -8.87 -5.96 7.45
CA ALA A 62 -8.35 -4.91 8.31
C ALA A 62 -9.48 -4.12 8.99
N THR A 63 -9.24 -3.62 10.20
CA THR A 63 -10.17 -2.73 10.92
C THR A 63 -9.82 -1.27 10.62
N LEU A 64 -10.84 -0.44 10.39
CA LEU A 64 -10.70 1.01 10.27
C LEU A 64 -11.45 1.66 11.43
N ILE A 65 -10.76 2.50 12.22
CA ILE A 65 -11.36 3.26 13.33
C ILE A 65 -11.14 4.75 13.08
N VAL A 66 -12.22 5.52 13.05
CA VAL A 66 -12.19 6.98 12.87
C VAL A 66 -12.92 7.65 14.02
N GLY A 67 -12.24 8.53 14.75
CA GLY A 67 -12.81 9.22 15.91
C GLY A 67 -13.29 8.24 17.01
N GLY A 68 -12.61 7.11 17.16
CA GLY A 68 -13.00 6.04 18.10
C GLY A 68 -14.15 5.14 17.60
N THR A 69 -14.69 5.39 16.40
CA THR A 69 -15.80 4.61 15.82
C THR A 69 -15.30 3.68 14.72
N ALA A 70 -15.63 2.39 14.84
CA ALA A 70 -15.34 1.42 13.79
C ALA A 70 -16.14 1.73 12.52
N GLN A 71 -15.45 1.87 11.40
CA GLN A 71 -16.06 2.13 10.10
C GLN A 71 -16.46 0.81 9.43
N THR A 72 -17.66 0.77 8.86
CA THR A 72 -18.20 -0.40 8.14
C THR A 72 -17.88 -0.31 6.65
N ASP A 73 -17.86 0.90 6.09
CA ASP A 73 -17.42 1.21 4.74
C ASP A 73 -15.89 1.36 4.72
N LYS A 74 -15.19 0.26 4.95
CA LYS A 74 -13.73 0.17 4.95
C LYS A 74 -13.12 0.83 3.70
N LYS A 75 -12.74 2.10 3.81
CA LYS A 75 -12.19 2.88 2.69
C LYS A 75 -10.72 2.55 2.50
N GLY A 76 -10.32 2.33 1.26
CA GLY A 76 -8.90 2.28 0.90
C GLY A 76 -8.24 3.65 0.98
N VAL A 77 -8.96 4.71 0.57
CA VAL A 77 -8.51 6.09 0.61
C VAL A 77 -9.41 6.90 1.54
N GLY A 78 -8.82 7.62 2.50
CA GLY A 78 -9.57 8.44 3.47
C GLY A 78 -10.24 9.67 2.83
N SER A 79 -9.48 10.41 2.02
CA SER A 79 -9.96 11.55 1.25
C SER A 79 -9.28 11.61 -0.11
N ASP A 80 -10.09 11.80 -1.15
CA ASP A 80 -9.66 11.93 -2.54
C ASP A 80 -10.28 13.21 -3.12
N THR A 81 -9.47 14.07 -3.74
CA THR A 81 -9.93 15.37 -4.25
C THR A 81 -9.99 15.43 -5.78
N ALA A 82 -10.85 16.33 -6.26
CA ALA A 82 -11.75 16.21 -7.43
C ALA A 82 -11.16 16.04 -8.84
N THR A 83 -9.90 15.64 -9.00
CA THR A 83 -9.32 15.35 -10.33
C THR A 83 -8.69 13.96 -10.41
N ILE A 84 -8.69 13.19 -9.33
CA ILE A 84 -8.23 11.80 -9.35
C ILE A 84 -9.40 10.92 -9.79
N THR A 85 -9.45 10.65 -11.09
CA THR A 85 -10.32 9.61 -11.68
C THR A 85 -9.66 8.23 -11.66
N THR A 86 -8.47 8.10 -11.04
CA THR A 86 -7.55 6.97 -11.22
C THR A 86 -7.08 6.34 -9.91
N VAL A 87 -7.95 6.21 -8.91
CA VAL A 87 -7.69 5.27 -7.82
C VAL A 87 -8.14 3.87 -8.25
N ASN A 88 -7.28 3.16 -8.98
CA ASN A 88 -7.43 1.73 -9.25
C ASN A 88 -6.94 0.89 -8.05
N LEU A 89 -7.38 1.28 -6.85
CA LEU A 89 -7.14 0.57 -5.60
C LEU A 89 -8.28 -0.44 -5.38
N THR A 90 -7.95 -1.71 -5.25
CA THR A 90 -8.95 -2.77 -5.15
C THR A 90 -8.99 -3.37 -3.74
N ALA A 91 -10.18 -3.39 -3.13
CA ALA A 91 -10.40 -4.11 -1.88
C ALA A 91 -10.32 -5.63 -2.10
N ARG A 92 -9.61 -6.36 -1.24
CA ARG A 92 -9.41 -7.81 -1.35
C ARG A 92 -9.59 -8.50 0.00
N THR A 93 -10.13 -9.71 -0.03
CA THR A 93 -10.17 -10.56 1.17
C THR A 93 -8.77 -11.03 1.56
N ILE A 94 -8.60 -11.50 2.80
CA ILE A 94 -7.35 -12.14 3.26
C ILE A 94 -6.96 -13.30 2.32
N ALA A 95 -7.92 -14.15 1.97
CA ALA A 95 -7.69 -15.28 1.07
C ALA A 95 -7.22 -14.83 -0.32
N ASN A 96 -7.77 -13.75 -0.87
CA ASN A 96 -7.28 -13.20 -2.13
C ASN A 96 -5.86 -12.63 -1.96
N LEU A 97 -5.58 -11.88 -0.89
CA LEU A 97 -4.25 -11.31 -0.66
C LEU A 97 -3.18 -12.38 -0.36
N GLN A 98 -3.57 -13.58 0.07
CA GLN A 98 -2.68 -14.73 0.23
C GLN A 98 -2.60 -15.61 -1.03
N SER A 99 -3.35 -15.28 -2.08
CA SER A 99 -3.29 -15.95 -3.38
C SER A 99 -2.31 -15.23 -4.29
N GLY A 100 -1.26 -15.94 -4.73
CA GLY A 100 -0.28 -15.40 -5.68
C GLY A 100 -0.90 -14.93 -7.00
N THR A 101 -2.07 -15.47 -7.39
CA THR A 101 -2.81 -15.07 -8.59
C THR A 101 -3.41 -13.68 -8.52
N THR A 102 -3.51 -13.07 -7.34
CA THR A 102 -4.02 -11.70 -7.17
C THR A 102 -3.06 -10.66 -7.75
N TYR A 103 -1.76 -10.96 -7.74
CA TYR A 103 -0.68 -10.01 -8.03
C TYR A 103 -0.19 -10.14 -9.48
N VAL A 104 -1.14 -10.10 -10.43
CA VAL A 104 -0.83 -10.21 -11.86
C VAL A 104 0.08 -9.05 -12.29
N GLY A 105 1.19 -9.38 -12.97
CA GLY A 105 2.17 -8.40 -13.44
C GLY A 105 3.21 -7.98 -12.39
N TRP A 106 3.13 -8.49 -11.15
CA TRP A 106 4.19 -8.29 -10.16
C TRP A 106 5.38 -9.21 -10.46
N ASP A 107 6.60 -8.70 -10.23
CA ASP A 107 7.82 -9.45 -10.51
C ASP A 107 8.05 -10.58 -9.49
N ALA A 108 7.56 -11.77 -9.83
CA ALA A 108 7.79 -13.01 -9.07
C ALA A 108 9.20 -13.59 -9.26
N ASN A 109 9.95 -13.13 -10.26
CA ASN A 109 11.26 -13.66 -10.61
C ASN A 109 12.37 -13.01 -9.79
N ASN A 110 12.24 -11.72 -9.46
CA ASN A 110 13.30 -10.97 -8.78
C ASN A 110 12.85 -10.33 -7.45
N ILE A 111 11.58 -9.93 -7.32
CA ILE A 111 11.14 -9.08 -6.20
C ILE A 111 10.30 -9.85 -5.19
N TRP A 112 9.29 -10.59 -5.65
CA TRP A 112 8.26 -11.14 -4.76
C TRP A 112 8.33 -12.65 -4.63
N VAL A 113 8.09 -13.13 -3.41
CA VAL A 113 7.80 -14.54 -3.10
C VAL A 113 6.31 -14.66 -2.83
N PHE A 114 5.64 -15.51 -3.61
CA PHE A 114 4.25 -15.88 -3.40
C PHE A 114 4.19 -17.32 -2.88
N ALA A 115 3.85 -17.49 -1.60
CA ALA A 115 3.68 -18.80 -0.99
C ALA A 115 2.21 -19.03 -0.63
N SER A 116 1.72 -20.25 -0.83
CA SER A 116 0.31 -20.59 -0.56
C SER A 116 -0.05 -20.27 0.90
N GLY A 117 -1.16 -19.55 1.10
CA GLY A 117 -1.63 -19.14 2.43
C GLY A 117 -0.80 -18.06 3.11
N GLN A 118 0.20 -17.48 2.43
CA GLN A 118 1.03 -16.40 2.95
C GLN A 118 0.81 -15.13 2.14
N TYR A 119 0.89 -13.99 2.82
CA TYR A 119 0.98 -12.71 2.11
C TYR A 119 2.29 -12.68 1.30
N PRO A 120 2.33 -11.96 0.16
CA PRO A 120 3.57 -11.75 -0.57
C PRO A 120 4.64 -11.20 0.35
N ARG A 121 5.89 -11.54 0.08
CA ARG A 121 7.02 -10.96 0.79
C ARG A 121 8.13 -10.68 -0.20
N LEU A 122 8.96 -9.69 0.11
CA LEU A 122 10.14 -9.42 -0.68
C LEU A 122 11.07 -10.63 -0.64
N LYS A 123 11.68 -10.95 -1.79
CA LYS A 123 12.82 -11.85 -1.84
C LYS A 123 13.89 -11.25 -0.96
N ALA A 124 14.29 -12.02 0.03
CA ALA A 124 15.47 -11.70 0.81
C ALA A 124 16.66 -11.75 -0.16
N VAL A 125 17.36 -10.63 -0.36
CA VAL A 125 18.77 -10.70 -0.76
C VAL A 125 19.45 -11.48 0.35
N VAL A 126 19.93 -12.69 0.06
CA VAL A 126 20.64 -13.50 1.05
C VAL A 126 22.03 -12.89 1.19
N CYS A 127 22.17 -11.85 2.00
CA CYS A 127 23.49 -11.51 2.54
C CYS A 127 23.74 -12.53 3.66
N ALA A 128 24.80 -13.33 3.54
CA ALA A 128 25.10 -14.44 4.46
C ALA A 128 25.23 -13.98 5.93
N ASN A 129 25.41 -12.68 6.17
CA ASN A 129 25.39 -12.05 7.50
C ASN A 129 24.64 -10.72 7.47
N ARG A 130 23.30 -10.76 7.47
CA ARG A 130 22.47 -9.56 7.62
C ARG A 130 22.57 -9.02 9.07
N GLN A 131 23.72 -8.46 9.42
CA GLN A 131 23.87 -7.61 10.59
C GLN A 131 23.44 -6.20 10.20
N PHE A 132 22.49 -5.61 10.93
CA PHE A 132 22.16 -4.17 10.83
C PHE A 132 23.29 -3.33 11.43
N VAL A 133 24.51 -3.49 10.91
CA VAL A 133 25.69 -2.71 11.30
C VAL A 133 26.05 -1.78 10.15
N SER A 134 26.39 -0.55 10.49
CA SER A 134 26.89 0.44 9.54
C SER A 134 28.43 0.38 9.52
N PRO A 135 29.09 0.33 8.35
CA PRO A 135 28.54 0.39 6.99
C PRO A 135 28.03 -0.96 6.47
N VAL A 136 27.08 -0.92 5.53
CA VAL A 136 26.53 -2.11 4.86
C VAL A 136 27.68 -2.84 4.12
N PRO A 137 27.88 -4.15 4.35
CA PRO A 137 28.88 -4.92 3.63
C PRO A 137 28.64 -4.91 2.11
N THR A 138 29.72 -4.84 1.34
CA THR A 138 29.71 -4.80 -0.14
C THR A 138 29.34 -6.12 -0.81
N ASP A 139 29.07 -7.18 -0.04
CA ASP A 139 28.70 -8.52 -0.54
C ASP A 139 27.21 -8.66 -0.88
N CYS A 140 26.42 -7.61 -0.68
CA CYS A 140 24.98 -7.59 -0.93
C CYS A 140 24.59 -7.25 -2.39
N MET A 141 25.50 -7.38 -3.37
CA MET A 141 25.20 -7.13 -4.79
C MET A 141 25.36 -8.39 -5.64
N ASP A 142 24.29 -8.64 -6.40
CA ASP A 142 24.13 -9.57 -7.53
C ASP A 142 24.14 -11.08 -7.26
N LEU A 143 22.92 -11.65 -7.19
CA LEU A 143 22.52 -12.85 -7.94
C LEU A 143 21.09 -12.67 -8.47
#